data_AF-A0A4Q3C3C5-F1
#
_entry.id   AF-A0A4Q3C3C5-F1
#
_cell.length_a   1.000
_cell.length_b   1.000
_cell.length_c   1.000
_cell.angle_alpha   90.00
_cell.angle_beta   90.00
_cell.angle_gamma   90.00
#
_symmetry.space_group_name_H-M   'P 1'
#
loop_
_entity.id
_entity.type
_entity.pdbx_description
1 polymer ?
#
loop_
_entity_poly.entity_id
_entity_poly.type
_entity_poly.pdbx_seq_one_letter_code
_entity_poly.pdbx_strand_id
1 'polypeptide(L)'
;AWLASPFFAFMFRQFFAQVPEELIEAARMDGASNWRIYWQMMLPLSGPVIAIVAIFTFMSTWNDFLAPLIYLNSPENRTLALALAQFNGQYGVRDAHLLMAASFITMLPCIVLFFAAQKYFVESVATSGLKG
;
A
#
# COMPACT_ATOMS: atom_id res chain seq x y z
N ALA A 1 -2.65 5.35 11.42
CA ALA A 1 -1.74 5.44 10.25
C ALA A 1 -0.83 6.66 10.41
N TRP A 2 0.48 6.48 10.31
CA TRP A 2 1.44 7.59 10.32
C TRP A 2 1.43 8.26 8.94
N LEU A 3 1.52 9.60 8.91
CA LEU A 3 1.44 10.38 7.67
C LEU A 3 2.60 10.09 6.69
N ALA A 4 3.73 9.59 7.20
CA ALA A 4 4.89 9.21 6.40
C ALA A 4 5.59 8.00 7.01
N SER A 5 6.06 7.10 6.15
CA SER A 5 6.89 5.95 6.52
C SER A 5 8.28 6.13 5.91
N PRO A 6 9.36 6.04 6.71
CA PRO A 6 10.74 6.09 6.19
C PRO A 6 10.98 5.01 5.13
N PHE A 7 10.35 3.84 5.27
CA PHE A 7 10.43 2.76 4.30
C PHE A 7 9.84 3.16 2.95
N PHE A 8 8.67 3.79 2.92
CA PHE A 8 8.06 4.25 1.67
C PHE A 8 8.87 5.38 1.03
N ALA A 9 9.41 6.31 1.81
CA ALA A 9 10.31 7.35 1.31
C ALA A 9 11.57 6.74 0.66
N PHE A 10 12.17 5.74 1.31
CA PHE A 10 13.30 4.99 0.74
C PHE A 10 12.92 4.26 -0.55
N MET A 11 11.73 3.65 -0.61
CA MET A 11 11.26 2.93 -1.79
C MET A 11 11.06 3.86 -2.99
N PHE A 12 10.44 5.04 -2.78
CA PHE A 12 10.35 6.08 -3.81
C PHE A 12 11.74 6.55 -4.27
N ARG A 13 12.67 6.76 -3.33
CA ARG A 13 14.06 7.14 -3.67
C ARG A 13 14.73 6.08 -4.55
N GLN A 14 14.57 4.80 -4.21
CA GLN A 14 15.13 3.70 -5.00
C GLN A 14 14.54 3.64 -6.39
N PHE A 15 13.22 3.86 -6.53
CA PHE A 15 12.57 3.93 -7.82
C PHE A 15 13.10 5.08 -8.68
N PHE A 16 13.17 6.30 -8.13
CA PHE A 16 13.69 7.45 -8.85
C PHE A 16 15.16 7.30 -9.26
N ALA A 17 15.97 6.63 -8.43
CA ALA A 17 17.37 6.36 -8.76
C ALA A 17 17.56 5.38 -9.94
N GLN A 18 16.51 4.69 -10.39
CA GLN A 18 16.57 3.84 -11.58
C GLN A 18 16.42 4.62 -12.88
N VAL A 19 15.89 5.85 -12.82
CA VAL A 19 15.71 6.69 -14.01
C VAL A 19 17.07 7.25 -14.44
N PRO A 20 17.49 7.09 -15.71
CA PRO A 20 18.76 7.61 -16.19
C PRO A 20 18.86 9.12 -16.01
N GLU A 21 20.01 9.59 -15.50
CA GLU A 21 20.25 11.01 -15.26
C GLU A 21 20.22 11.83 -16.56
N GLU A 22 20.69 11.24 -17.67
CA GLU A 22 20.68 11.84 -19.01
C GLU A 22 19.28 12.31 -19.46
N LEU A 23 18.22 11.60 -19.06
CA LEU A 23 16.82 11.95 -19.37
C LEU A 23 16.38 13.23 -18.62
N ILE A 24 16.89 13.42 -17.41
CA ILE A 24 16.64 14.60 -16.57
C ILE A 24 17.47 15.78 -17.10
N GLU A 25 18.71 15.53 -17.51
CA GLU A 25 19.58 16.55 -18.11
C GLU A 25 19.02 17.07 -19.44
N ALA A 26 18.55 16.17 -20.32
CA ALA A 26 17.88 16.56 -21.57
C ALA A 26 16.66 17.45 -21.30
N ALA A 27 15.81 17.08 -20.34
CA ALA A 27 14.65 17.89 -19.96
C ALA A 27 15.05 19.28 -19.41
N ARG A 28 16.18 19.38 -18.69
CA ARG A 28 16.72 20.66 -18.23
C ARG A 28 17.27 21.50 -19.39
N MET A 29 17.91 20.88 -20.37
CA MET A 29 18.38 21.55 -21.58
C MET A 29 17.21 22.10 -22.41
N ASP A 30 16.06 21.40 -22.40
CA ASP A 30 14.79 21.87 -22.99
C ASP A 30 14.09 22.97 -22.16
N GLY A 31 14.71 23.44 -21.08
CA GLY A 31 14.21 24.52 -20.22
C GLY A 31 13.13 24.08 -19.22
N ALA A 32 12.95 22.77 -18.97
CA ALA A 32 12.01 22.30 -17.96
C ALA A 32 12.53 22.61 -16.54
N SER A 33 11.69 23.23 -15.71
CA SER A 33 11.98 23.42 -14.29
C SER A 33 11.92 22.07 -13.54
N ASN A 34 12.63 21.94 -12.42
CA ASN A 34 12.59 20.72 -11.60
C ASN A 34 11.15 20.32 -11.18
N TRP A 35 10.28 21.30 -10.95
CA TRP A 35 8.87 21.04 -10.63
C TRP A 35 8.12 20.43 -11.83
N ARG A 36 8.40 20.92 -13.04
CA ARG A 36 7.84 20.39 -14.27
C ARG A 36 8.32 18.96 -14.53
N ILE A 37 9.63 18.70 -14.36
CA ILE A 37 10.22 17.37 -14.49
C ILE A 37 9.56 16.40 -13.50
N TYR A 38 9.37 16.82 -12.24
CA TYR A 38 8.71 15.98 -11.25
C TYR A 38 7.27 15.62 -11.65
N TRP A 39 6.43 16.61 -11.93
CA TRP A 39 5.00 16.36 -12.19
C TRP A 39 4.71 15.73 -13.55
N GLN A 40 5.49 16.05 -14.58
CA GLN A 40 5.21 15.61 -15.95
C GLN A 40 6.00 14.36 -16.36
N MET A 41 7.13 14.06 -15.69
CA MET A 41 7.94 12.87 -16.00
C MET A 41 8.02 11.90 -14.83
N MET A 42 8.55 12.32 -13.68
CA MET A 42 8.81 11.39 -12.57
C MET A 42 7.52 10.81 -11.98
N LEU A 43 6.49 11.63 -11.77
CA LEU A 43 5.25 11.20 -11.14
C LEU A 43 4.45 10.19 -12.00
N PRO A 44 4.24 10.40 -13.31
CA PRO A 44 3.59 9.40 -14.17
C PRO A 44 4.36 8.08 -14.24
N LEU A 45 5.70 8.15 -14.28
CA LEU A 45 6.55 6.96 -14.26
C LEU A 45 6.47 6.20 -12.93
N SER A 46 6.11 6.87 -11.84
CA SER A 46 6.00 6.28 -10.50
C SER A 46 4.77 5.39 -10.28
N GLY A 47 3.95 5.14 -11.31
CA GLY A 47 2.77 4.28 -11.22
C GLY A 47 3.01 2.96 -10.47
N PRO A 48 4.07 2.19 -10.78
CA PRO A 48 4.37 0.94 -10.09
C PRO A 48 4.70 1.12 -8.60
N VAL A 49 5.58 2.07 -8.24
CA VAL A 49 5.96 2.30 -6.83
C VAL A 49 4.78 2.85 -6.01
N ILE A 50 3.93 3.69 -6.62
CA ILE A 50 2.70 4.19 -5.99
C ILE A 50 1.75 3.04 -5.68
N ALA A 51 1.56 2.11 -6.62
CA ALA A 51 0.71 0.93 -6.41
C ALA A 51 1.22 0.09 -5.23
N ILE A 52 2.53 -0.16 -5.16
CA ILE A 52 3.15 -0.91 -4.06
C ILE A 52 2.89 -0.21 -2.71
N VAL A 53 3.17 1.09 -2.60
CA VAL A 53 2.92 1.86 -1.38
C VAL A 53 1.44 1.82 -0.99
N ALA A 54 0.53 1.99 -1.95
CA ALA A 54 -0.91 1.97 -1.71
C ALA A 54 -1.36 0.64 -1.12
N ILE A 55 -0.86 -0.49 -1.64
CA ILE A 55 -1.20 -1.83 -1.16
C ILE A 55 -0.68 -2.07 0.24
N PHE A 56 0.61 -1.81 0.49
CA PHE A 56 1.18 -1.98 1.82
C PHE A 56 0.48 -1.09 2.85
N THR A 57 0.15 0.14 2.49
CA THR A 57 -0.58 1.07 3.36
C THR A 57 -2.00 0.59 3.63
N PHE A 58 -2.71 0.12 2.60
CA PHE A 58 -4.04 -0.45 2.74
C PHE A 58 -4.02 -1.67 3.65
N MET A 59 -3.15 -2.64 3.37
CA MET A 59 -3.04 -3.86 4.18
C MET A 59 -2.68 -3.55 5.63
N SER A 60 -1.74 -2.62 5.85
CA SER A 60 -1.34 -2.21 7.20
C SER A 60 -2.51 -1.57 7.96
N THR A 61 -3.27 -0.70 7.31
CA THR A 61 -4.40 0.01 7.95
C THR A 61 -5.61 -0.89 8.13
N TRP A 62 -5.90 -1.76 7.16
CA TRP A 62 -7.02 -2.69 7.17
C TRP A 62 -6.88 -3.75 8.28
N ASN A 63 -5.66 -4.24 8.50
CA ASN A 63 -5.36 -5.22 9.54
C ASN A 63 -4.95 -4.57 10.87
N ASP A 64 -4.99 -3.24 10.99
CA ASP A 64 -4.59 -2.56 12.23
C ASP A 64 -5.60 -2.87 13.33
N PHE A 65 -5.11 -3.55 14.36
CA PHE A 65 -5.88 -3.89 15.55
C PHE A 65 -5.60 -2.94 16.71
N LEU A 66 -4.32 -2.60 16.93
CA LEU A 66 -3.88 -1.92 18.14
C LEU A 66 -4.30 -0.45 18.16
N ALA A 67 -4.12 0.30 17.07
CA ALA A 67 -4.50 1.70 17.09
C ALA A 67 -6.02 1.88 17.27
N PRO A 68 -6.89 1.17 16.53
CA PRO A 68 -8.32 1.20 16.78
C PRO A 68 -8.69 0.79 18.21
N LEU A 69 -8.05 -0.23 18.77
CA LEU A 69 -8.34 -0.70 20.14
C LEU A 69 -8.09 0.40 21.18
N ILE A 70 -7.03 1.18 21.00
CA ILE A 70 -6.63 2.24 21.94
C ILE A 70 -7.48 3.50 21.74
N TYR A 71 -7.76 3.87 20.49
CA TYR A 71 -8.38 5.17 20.18
C TYR A 71 -9.91 5.13 20.07
N LEU A 72 -10.52 3.96 19.77
CA LEU A 72 -11.96 3.85 19.54
C LEU A 72 -12.67 3.31 20.77
N ASN A 73 -13.46 4.17 21.41
CA ASN A 73 -14.21 3.82 22.62
C ASN A 73 -15.68 3.44 22.34
N SER A 74 -16.23 3.83 21.19
CA SER A 74 -17.64 3.60 20.85
C SER A 74 -17.82 2.32 20.01
N PRO A 75 -18.79 1.45 20.34
CA PRO A 75 -19.06 0.21 19.58
C PRO A 75 -19.34 0.43 18.09
N GLU A 76 -19.97 1.54 17.73
CA GLU A 76 -20.36 1.89 16.36
C GLU A 76 -19.16 2.19 15.45
N ASN A 77 -18.02 2.56 16.03
CA ASN A 77 -16.81 2.92 15.28
C ASN A 77 -15.80 1.77 15.19
N ARG A 78 -16.15 0.56 15.64
CA ARG A 78 -15.20 -0.55 15.67
C ARG A 78 -14.80 -0.98 14.27
N THR A 79 -13.50 -1.20 14.07
CA THR A 79 -12.98 -1.80 12.84
C THR A 79 -13.30 -3.30 12.80
N LEU A 80 -13.26 -3.87 11.59
CA LEU A 80 -13.48 -5.31 11.40
C LEU A 80 -12.47 -6.16 12.21
N ALA A 81 -11.22 -5.72 12.33
CA ALA A 81 -10.21 -6.37 13.15
C ALA A 81 -10.60 -6.42 14.64
N LEU A 82 -11.18 -5.34 15.18
CA LEU A 82 -11.70 -5.31 16.55
C LEU A 82 -12.90 -6.23 16.71
N ALA A 83 -13.84 -6.21 15.76
CA ALA A 83 -15.02 -7.05 15.79
C ALA A 83 -14.66 -8.54 15.79
N LEU A 84 -13.70 -8.95 14.96
CA LEU A 84 -13.20 -10.33 14.91
C LEU A 84 -12.61 -10.79 16.26
N ALA A 85 -11.90 -9.92 16.98
CA ALA A 85 -11.35 -10.26 18.28
C ALA A 85 -12.44 -10.52 19.34
N GLN A 86 -13.64 -9.94 19.20
CA GLN A 86 -14.75 -10.17 20.13
C GLN A 86 -15.32 -11.60 20.04
N PHE A 87 -15.16 -12.27 18.88
CA PHE A 87 -15.54 -13.68 18.72
C PHE A 87 -14.63 -14.64 19.52
N ASN A 88 -13.45 -14.18 19.95
CA ASN A 88 -12.53 -14.91 20.85
C ASN A 88 -12.73 -14.48 22.31
N GLY A 89 -13.95 -14.60 22.84
CA GLY A 89 -14.27 -14.26 24.24
C GLY A 89 -13.67 -15.24 25.27
N GLN A 90 -13.78 -14.88 26.57
CA GLN A 90 -13.20 -15.60 27.72
C GLN A 90 -13.56 -17.10 27.87
N TYR A 91 -14.57 -17.60 27.15
CA TYR A 91 -15.08 -18.98 27.28
C TYR A 91 -14.86 -19.84 26.02
N GLY A 92 -13.93 -19.45 25.14
CA GLY A 92 -13.63 -20.15 23.90
C GLY A 92 -14.46 -19.66 22.71
N VAL A 93 -14.17 -20.22 21.53
CA VAL A 93 -14.83 -19.85 20.28
C VAL A 93 -16.23 -20.48 20.24
N ARG A 94 -17.20 -19.84 20.89
CA ARG A 94 -18.61 -20.30 20.91
C ARG A 94 -19.18 -20.44 19.50
N ASP A 95 -18.77 -19.54 18.60
CA ASP A 95 -19.26 -19.46 17.22
C ASP A 95 -18.13 -19.53 16.20
N ALA A 96 -17.37 -20.63 16.21
CA ALA A 96 -16.22 -20.80 15.32
C ALA A 96 -16.57 -20.66 13.83
N HIS A 97 -17.76 -21.12 13.46
CA HIS A 97 -18.30 -20.97 12.10
C HIS A 97 -18.51 -19.50 11.71
N LEU A 98 -18.99 -18.65 12.63
CA LEU A 98 -19.14 -17.21 12.39
C LEU A 98 -17.79 -16.51 12.32
N LEU A 99 -16.84 -16.87 13.17
CA LEU A 99 -15.47 -16.34 13.12
C LEU A 99 -14.79 -16.66 11.80
N MET A 100 -14.93 -17.90 11.31
CA MET A 100 -14.37 -18.31 10.02
C MET A 100 -15.03 -17.58 8.86
N ALA A 101 -16.35 -17.44 8.86
CA ALA A 101 -17.09 -16.69 7.85
C ALA A 101 -16.70 -15.19 7.83
N ALA A 102 -16.63 -14.57 9.01
CA ALA A 102 -16.21 -13.17 9.14
C ALA A 102 -14.77 -12.97 8.68
N SER A 103 -13.84 -13.85 9.09
CA SER A 103 -12.44 -13.82 8.65
C SER A 103 -12.33 -13.91 7.12
N PHE A 104 -13.10 -14.82 6.50
CA PHE A 104 -13.14 -14.94 5.04
C PHE A 104 -13.60 -13.64 4.36
N ILE A 105 -14.67 -13.02 4.86
CA ILE A 105 -15.17 -11.74 4.34
C ILE A 105 -14.12 -10.63 4.50
N THR A 106 -13.42 -10.57 5.63
CA THR A 106 -12.37 -9.55 5.84
C THR A 106 -11.17 -9.71 4.91
N MET A 107 -10.94 -10.90 4.37
CA MET A 107 -9.86 -11.17 3.42
C MET A 107 -10.22 -10.77 1.98
N LEU A 108 -11.51 -10.74 1.62
CA LEU A 108 -11.97 -10.45 0.25
C LEU A 108 -11.45 -9.12 -0.30
N PRO A 109 -11.49 -7.98 0.43
CA PRO A 109 -10.97 -6.71 -0.09
C PRO A 109 -9.48 -6.76 -0.41
N CYS A 110 -8.69 -7.46 0.42
CA CYS A 110 -7.26 -7.67 0.18
C CYS A 110 -7.01 -8.47 -1.11
N ILE A 111 -7.83 -9.51 -1.36
CA ILE A 111 -7.76 -10.33 -2.58
C ILE A 111 -8.10 -9.49 -3.81
N VAL A 112 -9.18 -8.72 -3.76
CA VAL A 112 -9.60 -7.83 -4.85
C VAL A 112 -8.50 -6.81 -5.16
N LEU A 113 -7.91 -6.20 -4.12
CA LEU A 113 -6.81 -5.26 -4.27
C LEU A 113 -5.58 -5.91 -4.91
N PHE A 114 -5.24 -7.12 -4.49
CA PHE A 114 -4.12 -7.88 -5.06
C PHE A 114 -4.30 -8.09 -6.57
N PHE A 115 -5.47 -8.58 -7.02
CA PHE A 115 -5.73 -8.77 -8.44
C PHE A 115 -5.74 -7.45 -9.23
N ALA A 116 -6.28 -6.38 -8.65
CA ALA A 116 -6.25 -5.06 -9.29
C ALA A 116 -4.81 -4.53 -9.46
N ALA A 117 -3.93 -4.84 -8.52
CA ALA A 117 -2.56 -4.36 -8.50
C ALA A 117 -1.54 -5.28 -9.19
N GLN A 118 -1.90 -6.53 -9.49
CA GLN A 118 -1.01 -7.55 -10.04
C GLN A 118 -0.25 -7.06 -11.29
N LYS A 119 -0.91 -6.31 -12.17
CA LYS A 119 -0.29 -5.74 -13.39
C LYS A 119 0.89 -4.82 -13.09
N TYR A 120 0.79 -4.00 -12.04
CA TYR A 120 1.83 -3.03 -11.66
C TYR A 120 3.05 -3.72 -11.04
N PHE A 121 2.83 -4.82 -10.31
CA PHE A 121 3.92 -5.66 -9.82
C PHE A 121 4.71 -6.30 -10.96
N VAL A 122 4.02 -6.81 -12.00
CA VAL A 122 4.68 -7.42 -13.16
C VAL A 122 5.48 -6.40 -13.97
N GLU A 123 4.92 -5.20 -14.20
CA GLU A 123 5.63 -4.11 -14.90
C GLU A 123 6.88 -3.63 -14.14
N SER A 124 6.83 -3.57 -12.81
CA SER A 124 7.99 -3.21 -11.98
C SER A 124 9.12 -4.23 -12.07
N VAL A 125 8.80 -5.53 -12.18
CA VAL A 125 9.80 -6.59 -12.32
C VAL A 125 10.35 -6.65 -13.74
N ALA A 126 9.52 -6.43 -14.76
CA ALA A 126 9.94 -6.42 -16.16
C ALA A 126 10.94 -5.30 -16.47
N THR A 127 10.76 -4.12 -15.88
CA THR A 127 11.68 -2.98 -16.06
C THR A 127 13.05 -3.25 -15.41
N SER A 128 13.08 -4.04 -14.34
CA SER A 128 14.31 -4.52 -13.70
C SER A 128 15.04 -5.60 -14.52
N GLY A 129 14.38 -6.28 -15.45
CA GLY A 129 14.94 -7.40 -16.23
C GLY A 129 15.66 -6.99 -17.53
N LEU A 130 15.46 -5.76 -18.01
CA LEU A 130 16.05 -5.25 -19.27
C LEU A 130 17.51 -4.76 -19.13
N LYS A 131 18.16 -4.99 -17.98
CA LYS A 131 19.58 -4.68 -17.75
C LYS A 131 20.52 -5.89 -17.97
N GLY A 132 20.08 -6.90 -18.72
CA GLY A 132 20.88 -8.05 -19.13
C GLY A 132 21.08 -8.09 -20.64
#